data_AF-A0A1C5Z4D1-F1
#
_entry.id   AF-A0A1C5Z4D1-F1
#
_cell.length_a   1.000
_cell.length_b   1.000
_cell.length_c   1.000
_cell.angle_alpha   90.00
_cell.angle_beta   90.00
_cell.angle_gamma   90.00
#
_symmetry.space_group_name_H-M   'P 1'
#
loop_
_entity.id
_entity.type
_entity.pdbx_description
1 polymer ?
#
loop_
_entity_poly.entity_id
_entity_poly.type
_entity_poly.pdbx_seq_one_letter_code
_entity_poly.pdbx_strand_id
1 'polypeptide(L)' 'MERIMQEIWKEVLKLQKMPSIGDSFFDLGGNSFLAVQVIAILEEKYGKTIDIIAFYECETIENLVARIENKESLD' A
#
# COMPACT_ATOMS: atom_id res chain seq x y z
N MET A 1 -8.62 -6.79 0.26
CA MET A 1 -7.46 -6.08 -0.34
C MET A 1 -6.17 -6.26 0.48
N GLU A 2 -6.23 -6.34 1.80
CA GLU A 2 -5.05 -6.40 2.70
C GLU A 2 -4.00 -7.45 2.31
N ARG A 3 -4.43 -8.68 2.02
CA ARG A 3 -3.51 -9.74 1.63
C ARG A 3 -2.70 -9.43 0.37
N ILE A 4 -3.34 -8.79 -0.62
CA ILE A 4 -2.70 -8.35 -1.86
C ILE A 4 -1.66 -7.27 -1.54
N MET A 5 -2.03 -6.29 -0.71
CA MET A 5 -1.12 -5.21 -0.30
C MET A 5 0.10 -5.78 0.45
N GLN A 6 -0.12 -6.73 1.37
CA GLN A 6 0.96 -7.42 2.09
C GLN A 6 1.93 -8.12 1.13
N GLU A 7 1.42 -8.79 0.09
CA GLU A 7 2.23 -9.47 -0.93
C GLU A 7 3.06 -8.47 -1.74
N ILE A 8 2.44 -7.38 -2.22
CA ILE A 8 3.14 -6.30 -2.93
C ILE A 8 4.24 -5.70 -2.06
N TRP A 9 3.94 -5.40 -0.79
CA TRP A 9 4.90 -4.82 0.14
C TRP A 9 6.06 -5.75 0.41
N LYS A 10 5.79 -7.03 0.63
CA LYS A 10 6.82 -8.04 0.83
C LYS A 10 7.78 -8.08 -0.36
N GLU A 11 7.27 -8.03 -1.59
CA GLU A 11 8.08 -8.02 -2.81
C GLU A 11 8.89 -6.74 -2.98
N VAL A 12 8.24 -5.57 -2.87
CA VAL A 12 8.86 -4.26 -3.08
C VAL A 12 9.91 -3.94 -2.02
N LEU A 13 9.62 -4.25 -0.75
CA LEU A 13 10.51 -4.03 0.39
C LEU A 13 11.49 -5.19 0.61
N LYS A 14 11.39 -6.27 -0.17
CA LYS A 14 12.23 -7.49 -0.06
C LYS A 14 12.21 -8.11 1.34
N LEU A 15 11.03 -8.13 1.97
CA LEU A 15 10.86 -8.66 3.32
C LEU A 15 10.90 -10.19 3.32
N GLN A 16 11.55 -10.75 4.34
CA GLN A 16 11.61 -12.21 4.54
C GLN A 16 10.24 -12.79 4.97
N LYS A 17 9.50 -12.02 5.78
CA LYS A 17 8.18 -12.39 6.30
C LYS A 17 7.11 -11.45 5.76
N MET A 18 5.86 -11.89 5.85
CA MET A 18 4.72 -11.03 5.50
C MET A 18 4.60 -9.91 6.55
N PRO A 19 4.48 -8.63 6.16
CA PRO A 19 4.27 -7.55 7.12
C PRO A 19 2.89 -7.66 7.78
N SER A 20 2.78 -7.19 9.02
CA SER A 20 1.49 -6.99 9.69
C SER A 20 0.70 -5.90 8.99
N ILE A 21 -0.64 -5.94 9.09
CA ILE A 21 -1.47 -4.89 8.48
C ILE A 21 -1.31 -3.53 9.16
N GLY A 22 -0.84 -3.51 10.41
CA GLY A 22 -0.56 -2.30 11.19
C GLY A 22 0.91 -1.85 11.16
N ASP A 23 1.78 -2.55 10.43
CA ASP A 23 3.17 -2.09 10.28
C ASP A 23 3.22 -0.87 9.35
N SER A 24 3.95 0.18 9.73
CA SER A 24 4.19 1.33 8.84
C SER A 24 5.11 0.92 7.70
N PHE A 25 4.74 1.30 6.47
CA PHE A 25 5.56 1.12 5.27
C PHE A 25 6.97 1.67 5.47
N PHE A 26 7.07 2.82 6.11
CA PHE A 26 8.31 3.58 6.27
C PHE A 26 9.20 2.96 7.35
N ASP A 27 8.61 2.44 8.43
CA ASP A 27 9.34 1.68 9.46
C ASP A 27 9.92 0.37 8.93
N LEU A 28 9.28 -0.22 7.92
CA LEU A 28 9.76 -1.41 7.21
C LEU A 28 10.86 -1.13 6.17
N GLY A 29 11.35 0.11 6.08
CA GLY A 29 12.38 0.54 5.13
C GLY A 29 11.85 1.10 3.82
N GLY A 30 10.54 1.36 3.74
CA GLY A 30 9.90 2.04 2.63
C GLY A 30 10.34 3.50 2.48
N ASN A 31 10.22 4.02 1.28
CA ASN A 31 10.47 5.42 0.95
C ASN A 31 9.58 5.85 -0.22
N SER A 32 9.62 7.13 -0.60
CA SER A 32 8.75 7.66 -1.65
C SER A 32 8.90 6.95 -3.00
N PHE A 33 10.11 6.51 -3.35
CA PHE A 33 10.32 5.77 -4.60
C PHE A 33 9.66 4.38 -4.56
N LEU A 34 9.78 3.67 -3.43
CA LEU A 34 9.13 2.38 -3.25
C LEU A 34 7.60 2.53 -3.15
N ALA A 35 7.10 3.59 -2.52
CA ALA A 35 5.68 3.90 -2.47
C ALA A 35 5.10 4.13 -3.87
N VAL A 36 5.79 4.89 -4.72
CA VAL A 36 5.39 5.09 -6.13
C VAL A 36 5.35 3.76 -6.89
N GLN A 37 6.28 2.83 -6.64
CA GLN A 37 6.20 1.49 -7.22
C GLN A 37 4.98 0.70 -6.75
N VAL A 38 4.66 0.73 -5.45
CA VAL A 38 3.45 0.08 -4.92
C VAL A 38 2.20 0.64 -5.60
N ILE A 39 2.11 1.98 -5.73
CA ILE A 39 0.99 2.66 -6.39
C ILE A 39 0.85 2.22 -7.84
N ALA A 40 1.95 2.19 -8.60
CA ALA A 40 1.94 1.75 -9.99
C ALA A 40 1.49 0.29 -10.14
N ILE A 41 1.94 -0.61 -9.24
CA ILE A 41 1.53 -2.02 -9.24
C ILE A 41 0.02 -2.15 -8.94
N LEU A 42 -0.50 -1.37 -7.99
CA LEU A 42 -1.92 -1.37 -7.64
C LEU A 42 -2.79 -0.91 -8.80
N GLU A 43 -2.36 0.15 -9.50
CA GLU A 43 -3.06 0.69 -10.66
C GLU A 43 -3.05 -0.31 -11.82
N GLU A 44 -1.88 -0.84 -12.17
CA GLU A 44 -1.71 -1.76 -13.31
C GLU A 44 -2.44 -3.09 -13.11
N LYS A 45 -2.34 -3.70 -11.93
CA LYS A 45 -2.85 -5.06 -11.69
C LYS A 45 -4.27 -5.11 -11.15
N TYR A 46 -4.70 -4.06 -10.44
CA TYR A 46 -5.97 -4.07 -9.69
C TYR A 46 -6.87 -2.88 -10.01
N GLY A 47 -6.43 -1.94 -10.85
CA GLY A 47 -7.19 -0.73 -11.19
C GLY A 47 -7.42 0.19 -9.99
N LYS A 48 -6.64 0.05 -8.92
CA LYS A 48 -6.78 0.86 -7.70
C LYS A 48 -5.75 1.97 -7.70
N THR A 49 -6.21 3.20 -7.53
CA THR A 49 -5.34 4.37 -7.45
C THR A 49 -5.38 4.98 -6.06
N ILE A 50 -4.19 5.36 -5.58
CA ILE A 50 -4.04 6.17 -4.37
C ILE A 50 -2.97 7.21 -4.66
N ASP A 51 -3.21 8.45 -4.24
CA ASP A 51 -2.23 9.51 -4.39
C ASP A 51 -1.11 9.36 -3.33
N ILE A 52 0.07 9.87 -3.66
CA ILE A 52 1.26 9.73 -2.80
C ILE A 52 1.10 10.43 -1.44
N ILE A 53 0.24 11.46 -1.35
CA ILE A 53 -0.02 12.18 -0.09
C ILE A 53 -0.84 11.27 0.83
N ALA A 54 -1.95 10.72 0.34
CA ALA A 54 -2.77 9.75 1.07
C ALA A 54 -1.98 8.49 1.44
N PHE A 55 -1.03 8.05 0.60
CA PHE A 55 -0.14 6.95 0.94
C PHE A 55 0.68 7.27 2.20
N TYR A 56 1.25 8.48 2.24
CA TYR A 56 2.02 8.99 3.37
C TYR A 56 1.19 9.26 4.62
N GLU A 57 -0.09 9.63 4.49
CA GLU A 57 -0.96 9.86 5.65
C GLU A 57 -1.45 8.56 6.30
N CYS A 58 -1.71 7.54 5.48
CA CYS A 58 -2.26 6.27 5.96
C CYS A 58 -1.17 5.38 6.57
N GLU A 59 0.02 5.36 5.96
CA GLU A 59 1.25 4.64 6.31
C GLU A 59 1.18 3.12 6.50
N THR A 60 0.02 2.56 6.86
CA THR A 60 -0.20 1.14 7.18
C THR A 60 -1.13 0.50 6.14
N ILE A 61 -1.02 -0.82 5.98
CA ILE A 61 -1.86 -1.57 5.05
C ILE A 61 -3.34 -1.42 5.40
N GLU A 62 -3.70 -1.50 6.68
CA GLU A 62 -5.08 -1.34 7.16
C GLU A 62 -5.67 0.00 6.70
N ASN A 63 -4.96 1.10 6.95
CA ASN A 63 -5.44 2.44 6.59
C ASN A 63 -5.47 2.66 5.07
N LEU A 64 -4.47 2.18 4.35
CA LEU A 64 -4.40 2.31 2.88
C LEU A 64 -5.55 1.55 2.21
N VAL A 65 -5.82 0.34 2.67
CA VAL A 65 -6.94 -0.46 2.18
C VAL A 65 -8.26 0.23 2.46
N ALA A 66 -8.49 0.67 3.70
CA ALA A 66 -9.69 1.42 4.04
C ALA A 66 -9.84 2.68 3.19
N ARG A 67 -8.75 3.39 2.90
CA ARG A 67 -8.76 4.60 2.06
C ARG A 67 -9.16 4.29 0.61
N ILE A 68 -8.65 3.20 0.04
CA ILE A 68 -8.96 2.75 -1.32
C ILE A 68 -10.43 2.33 -1.40
N GLU A 69 -10.91 1.51 -0.48
CA GLU A 69 -12.28 0.97 -0.50
C GLU A 69 -13.34 2.06 -0.23
N ASN A 70 -13.02 3.05 0.61
CA ASN A 70 -13.90 4.21 0.83
C ASN A 70 -13.99 5.14 -0.40
N LYS A 71 -12.94 5.23 -1.24
CA LYS A 71 -12.99 6.00 -2.49
C LYS A 71 -13.96 5.38 -3.49
N GLU A 72 -14.02 4.05 -3.55
CA GLU A 72 -14.94 3.33 -4.46
C GLU A 72 -16.41 3.37 -4.04
N SER A 73 -16.70 3.74 -2.79
CA SER A 73 -18.09 3.82 -2.29
C SER A 73 -18.78 5.14 -2.66
N LEU A 74 -18.06 6.09 -3.26
CA LEU A 74 -18.53 7.43 -3.60
C LEU A 74 -18.72 7.67 -5.11
N ASP A 75 -18.49 6.65 -5.94
CA ASP A 75 -18.68 6.66 -7.40
C ASP A 75 -19.85 5.75 -7.84
#